data_AF-A0AAU9EH92-F1
#
_entry.id   AF-A0AAU9EH92-F1
#
_cell.length_a   1.000
_cell.length_b   1.000
_cell.length_c   1.000
_cell.angle_alpha   90.00
_cell.angle_beta   90.00
_cell.angle_gamma   90.00
#
_symmetry.space_group_name_H-M   'P 1'
#
loop_
_entity.id
_entity.type
_entity.pdbx_description
1 polymer ?
#
loop_
_entity_poly.entity_id
_entity_poly.type
_entity_poly.pdbx_seq_one_letter_code
_entity_poly.pdbx_strand_id
1 'polypeptide(L)'
;MDYLHLTAPCGLDCFNCAFYLVTQGDEQSLELIRSYHKLMGIPLEVMRCQGCRAHKGRPPMHALSFDRPGPCPAYACSRQKGLSFCYECDDFPCDHLHPYADRANKVPHNTKVFNLCLIKKMGLEKWAEQKAGKVRQTYFHKWWTLE
;
A
#
# COMPACT_ATOMS: atom_id res chain seq x y z
N MET A 1 -5.46 13.72 -9.46
CA MET A 1 -4.42 12.76 -9.02
C MET A 1 -4.58 11.51 -9.85
N ASP A 2 -3.50 10.91 -10.35
CA ASP A 2 -3.58 9.64 -11.09
C ASP A 2 -3.74 8.46 -10.10
N TYR A 3 -5.00 8.13 -9.79
CA TYR A 3 -5.31 7.06 -8.85
C TYR A 3 -4.91 5.67 -9.36
N LEU A 4 -4.87 5.46 -10.68
CA LEU A 4 -4.45 4.19 -11.24
C LEU A 4 -2.95 4.00 -11.00
N HIS A 5 -2.15 5.03 -11.25
CA HIS A 5 -0.72 4.99 -10.99
C HIS A 5 -0.39 4.84 -9.50
N LEU A 6 -1.17 5.50 -8.63
CA LEU A 6 -0.96 5.52 -7.18
C LEU A 6 -1.71 4.43 -6.41
N THR A 7 -2.32 3.47 -7.10
CA THR A 7 -2.92 2.27 -6.48
C THR A 7 -2.18 1.03 -6.93
N ALA A 8 -1.60 0.29 -5.99
CA ALA A 8 -0.92 -0.96 -6.29
C ALA A 8 -1.90 -1.99 -6.89
N PRO A 9 -1.46 -2.92 -7.74
CA PRO A 9 -2.32 -3.98 -8.25
C PRO A 9 -3.02 -4.80 -7.15
N CYS A 10 -2.39 -4.91 -5.97
CA CYS A 10 -2.95 -5.59 -4.81
C CYS A 10 -3.93 -4.74 -3.96
N GLY A 11 -4.31 -3.53 -4.40
CA GLY A 11 -5.28 -2.67 -3.70
C GLY A 11 -4.72 -1.77 -2.60
N LEU A 12 -3.40 -1.65 -2.46
CA LEU A 12 -2.81 -0.64 -1.58
C LEU A 12 -2.91 0.75 -2.19
N ASP A 13 -3.35 1.71 -1.38
CA ASP A 13 -3.51 3.12 -1.69
C ASP A 13 -2.23 3.90 -1.38
N CYS A 14 -1.28 3.94 -2.32
CA CYS A 14 -0.01 4.64 -2.10
C CYS A 14 -0.21 6.14 -1.83
N PHE A 15 -1.27 6.75 -2.37
CA PHE A 15 -1.59 8.16 -2.14
C PHE A 15 -1.93 8.52 -0.69
N ASN A 16 -2.27 7.54 0.18
CA ASN A 16 -2.46 7.74 1.62
C ASN A 16 -1.28 7.24 2.46
N CYS A 17 -0.17 6.86 1.84
CA CYS A 17 1.02 6.37 2.53
C CYS A 17 1.93 7.55 2.91
N ALA A 18 2.39 7.58 4.17
CA ALA A 18 3.30 8.64 4.64
C ALA A 18 4.57 8.76 3.79
N PHE A 19 5.11 7.63 3.30
CA PHE A 19 6.29 7.61 2.43
C PHE A 19 6.07 8.27 1.07
N TYR A 20 4.82 8.33 0.59
CA TYR A 20 4.46 9.10 -0.60
C TYR A 20 4.10 10.55 -0.24
N LEU A 21 3.28 10.75 0.79
CA LEU A 21 2.83 12.07 1.22
C LEU A 21 3.98 13.01 1.58
N VAL A 22 5.08 12.49 2.14
CA VAL A 22 6.29 13.29 2.40
C VAL A 22 6.94 13.85 1.12
N THR A 23 6.75 13.19 -0.04
CA THR A 23 7.20 13.72 -1.33
C THR A 23 6.23 14.76 -1.90
N GLN A 24 5.04 14.86 -1.32
CA GLN A 24 4.02 15.87 -1.66
C GLN A 24 4.06 17.06 -0.69
N GLY A 25 5.02 17.10 0.25
CA GLY A 25 5.16 18.19 1.22
C GLY A 25 4.31 18.03 2.49
N ASP A 26 3.81 16.83 2.80
CA ASP A 26 3.07 16.60 4.04
C ASP A 26 3.98 16.63 5.27
N GLU A 27 3.82 17.65 6.11
CA GLU A 27 4.64 17.88 7.30
C GLU A 27 4.47 16.80 8.37
N GLN A 28 3.27 16.23 8.52
CA GLN A 28 3.04 15.13 9.48
C GLN A 28 3.80 13.87 9.07
N SER A 29 3.80 13.55 7.78
CA SER A 29 4.59 12.45 7.23
C SER A 29 6.09 12.72 7.31
N LEU A 30 6.53 13.97 7.16
CA LEU A 30 7.93 14.35 7.36
C LEU A 30 8.38 14.09 8.80
N GLU A 31 7.58 14.50 9.78
CA GLU A 31 7.87 14.25 11.20
C GLU A 31 7.90 12.74 11.50
N LEU A 32 6.97 11.98 10.94
CA LEU A 32 6.96 10.53 11.09
C LEU A 32 8.25 9.89 10.57
N ILE A 33 8.70 10.23 9.36
CA ILE A 33 9.94 9.63 8.83
C ILE A 33 11.19 10.13 9.58
N ARG A 34 11.20 11.35 10.11
CA ARG A 34 12.28 11.84 11.01
C ARG A 34 12.33 11.02 12.29
N SER A 35 11.19 10.66 12.86
CA SER A 35 11.13 9.77 14.02
C SER A 35 11.73 8.40 13.71
N TYR A 36 11.42 7.81 12.54
CA TYR A 36 12.00 6.54 12.10
C TYR A 36 13.50 6.64 11.84
N HIS A 37 13.97 7.75 11.27
CA HIS A 37 15.40 8.01 11.12
C HIS A 37 16.11 8.04 12.47
N LYS A 38 15.58 8.80 13.45
CA LYS A 38 16.17 8.91 14.78
C LYS A 38 16.16 7.59 15.55
N LEU A 39 15.08 6.81 15.45
CA LEU A 39 14.90 5.58 16.23
C LEU A 39 15.59 4.36 15.62
N MET A 40 15.64 4.27 14.29
CA MET A 40 16.08 3.06 13.58
C MET A 40 17.27 3.31 12.63
N GLY A 41 17.77 4.54 12.51
CA GLY A 41 18.87 4.88 11.62
C GLY A 41 18.51 4.82 10.13
N ILE A 42 17.23 4.73 9.78
CA ILE A 42 16.79 4.60 8.39
C ILE A 42 17.03 5.94 7.66
N PRO A 43 17.76 5.97 6.54
CA PRO A 43 17.98 7.21 5.81
C PRO A 43 16.68 7.79 5.24
N LEU A 44 16.50 9.11 5.33
CA LEU A 44 15.26 9.78 4.93
C LEU A 44 14.94 9.58 3.45
N GLU A 45 15.97 9.53 2.60
CA GLU A 45 15.85 9.31 1.17
C GLU A 45 15.25 7.94 0.83
N VAL A 46 15.51 6.91 1.64
CA VAL A 46 14.93 5.57 1.46
C VAL A 46 13.44 5.56 1.84
N MET A 47 13.01 6.46 2.71
CA MET A 47 11.60 6.60 3.10
C MET A 47 10.79 7.48 2.13
N ARG A 48 11.42 8.16 1.17
CA ARG A 48 10.73 8.93 0.12
C ARG A 48 10.35 8.02 -1.05
N CYS A 49 9.07 7.71 -1.18
CA CYS A 49 8.54 6.71 -2.12
C CYS A 49 7.59 7.35 -3.15
N GLN A 50 7.63 6.89 -4.39
CA GLN A 50 6.78 7.37 -5.49
C GLN A 50 5.61 6.41 -5.80
N GLY A 51 5.35 5.45 -4.91
CA GLY A 51 4.31 4.44 -5.07
C GLY A 51 4.78 3.15 -5.75
N CYS A 52 3.94 2.12 -5.63
CA CYS A 52 4.27 0.75 -6.04
C CYS A 52 4.53 0.63 -7.56
N ARG A 53 3.74 1.31 -8.40
CA ARG A 53 3.87 1.23 -9.86
C ARG A 53 5.09 1.98 -10.37
N ALA A 54 5.37 3.19 -9.85
CA ALA A 54 6.57 3.95 -10.15
C ALA A 54 7.84 3.13 -9.89
N HIS A 55 7.84 2.38 -8.78
CA HIS A 55 8.95 1.52 -8.36
C HIS A 55 8.90 0.10 -8.92
N LYS A 56 8.01 -0.21 -9.87
CA LYS A 56 7.86 -1.54 -10.48
C LYS A 56 7.77 -2.68 -9.44
N GLY A 57 7.04 -2.46 -8.35
CA GLY A 57 6.89 -3.44 -7.25
C GLY A 57 8.09 -3.57 -6.32
N ARG A 58 9.08 -2.66 -6.41
CA ARG A 58 10.27 -2.59 -5.54
C ARG A 58 10.36 -1.24 -4.78
N PRO A 59 9.41 -0.89 -3.90
CA PRO A 59 9.52 0.32 -3.07
C PRO A 59 10.87 0.39 -2.34
N PRO A 60 11.50 1.58 -2.20
CA PRO A 60 12.86 1.70 -1.67
C PRO A 60 13.07 1.05 -0.28
N MET A 61 12.06 1.12 0.59
CA MET A 61 12.06 0.46 1.91
C MET A 61 12.28 -1.07 1.84
N HIS A 62 12.02 -1.74 0.71
CA HIS A 62 12.34 -3.16 0.56
C HIS A 62 13.84 -3.43 0.62
N ALA A 63 14.69 -2.50 0.16
CA ALA A 63 16.14 -2.65 0.16
C ALA A 63 16.73 -2.81 1.58
N LEU A 64 15.97 -2.42 2.61
CA LEU A 64 16.39 -2.47 4.02
C LEU A 64 15.87 -3.70 4.77
N SER A 65 14.85 -4.39 4.25
CA SER A 65 14.10 -5.38 5.04
C SER A 65 14.11 -6.79 4.46
N PHE A 66 14.46 -6.96 3.19
CA PHE A 66 14.38 -8.25 2.54
C PHE A 66 15.52 -8.31 1.52
N ASP A 67 16.42 -9.28 1.69
CA ASP A 67 17.43 -9.66 0.70
C ASP A 67 16.75 -10.27 -0.54
N ARG A 68 15.83 -9.49 -1.13
CA ARG A 68 14.91 -9.88 -2.19
C ARG A 68 15.39 -9.17 -3.45
N PRO A 69 15.98 -9.90 -4.42
CA PRO A 69 16.52 -9.32 -5.65
C PRO A 69 15.43 -8.85 -6.65
N GLY A 70 14.15 -8.85 -6.25
CA GLY A 70 12.99 -8.85 -7.15
C GLY A 70 11.83 -7.95 -6.72
N PRO A 71 10.88 -7.66 -7.65
CA PRO A 71 9.59 -7.07 -7.28
C PRO A 71 8.84 -7.95 -6.28
N CYS A 72 7.89 -7.37 -5.55
CA CYS A 72 7.03 -8.16 -4.68
C CYS A 72 6.23 -9.20 -5.52
N PRO A 73 6.00 -10.42 -4.99
CA PRO A 73 5.33 -11.50 -5.73
C PRO A 73 3.97 -11.10 -6.32
N ALA A 74 3.14 -10.37 -5.55
CA ALA A 74 1.84 -9.91 -6.02
C ALA A 74 1.94 -8.97 -7.24
N TYR A 75 2.94 -8.07 -7.24
CA TYR A 75 3.18 -7.19 -8.38
C TYR A 75 3.72 -7.96 -9.58
N ALA A 76 4.69 -8.86 -9.37
CA ALA A 76 5.25 -9.68 -10.44
C ALA A 76 4.16 -10.51 -11.14
N CYS A 77 3.32 -11.19 -10.34
CA CYS A 77 2.19 -11.99 -10.82
C CYS A 77 1.20 -11.13 -11.62
N SER A 78 0.82 -9.95 -11.13
CA SER A 78 -0.11 -9.08 -11.88
C SER A 78 0.48 -8.62 -13.22
N ARG A 79 1.80 -8.36 -13.28
CA ARG A 79 2.47 -7.99 -14.54
C ARG A 79 2.51 -9.16 -15.52
N GLN A 80 2.85 -10.36 -15.04
CA GLN A 80 2.89 -11.57 -15.86
C GLN A 80 1.51 -11.89 -16.46
N LYS A 81 0.43 -11.70 -15.68
CA LYS A 81 -0.95 -11.92 -16.12
C LYS A 81 -1.57 -10.74 -16.88
N GLY A 82 -0.84 -9.63 -17.08
CA GLY A 82 -1.36 -8.44 -17.77
C GLY A 82 -2.48 -7.70 -17.02
N LEU A 83 -2.59 -7.88 -15.70
CA LEU A 83 -3.69 -7.34 -14.90
C LEU A 83 -3.37 -5.95 -14.36
N SER A 84 -4.38 -5.08 -14.37
CA SER A 84 -4.33 -3.79 -13.70
C SER A 84 -4.53 -3.96 -12.20
N PHE A 85 -5.46 -4.81 -11.79
CA PHE A 85 -5.76 -5.11 -10.39
C PHE A 85 -5.95 -6.61 -10.18
N CYS A 86 -5.59 -7.09 -8.98
CA CYS A 86 -5.72 -8.50 -8.67
C CYS A 86 -7.17 -9.01 -8.66
N TYR A 87 -8.19 -8.15 -8.49
CA TYR A 87 -9.60 -8.59 -8.55
C TYR A 87 -10.05 -9.05 -9.94
N GLU A 88 -9.27 -8.74 -10.98
CA GLU A 88 -9.49 -9.12 -12.37
C GLU A 88 -8.99 -10.55 -12.65
N CYS A 89 -8.26 -11.15 -11.71
CA CYS A 89 -7.76 -12.52 -11.82
C CYS A 89 -8.88 -13.53 -11.50
N ASP A 90 -8.98 -14.61 -12.27
CA ASP A 90 -9.94 -15.70 -12.00
C ASP A 90 -9.66 -16.39 -10.65
N ASP A 91 -8.39 -16.47 -10.26
CA ASP A 91 -7.97 -17.02 -8.96
C ASP A 91 -8.18 -16.04 -7.78
N PHE A 92 -8.83 -14.88 -7.96
CA PHE A 92 -8.99 -13.92 -6.88
C PHE A 92 -10.08 -14.34 -5.88
N PRO A 93 -9.81 -14.33 -4.56
CA PRO A 93 -8.54 -14.00 -3.88
C PRO A 93 -7.54 -15.17 -3.85
N CYS A 94 -6.24 -14.88 -3.87
CA CYS A 94 -5.16 -15.89 -3.85
C CYS A 94 -4.10 -15.63 -2.78
N ASP A 95 -3.17 -16.59 -2.61
CA ASP A 95 -2.13 -16.59 -1.57
C ASP A 95 -1.15 -15.40 -1.62
N HIS A 96 -1.01 -14.74 -2.77
CA HIS A 96 -0.23 -13.50 -2.86
C HIS A 96 -0.86 -12.32 -2.07
N LEU A 97 -2.14 -12.44 -1.70
CA LEU A 97 -2.90 -11.42 -0.98
C LEU A 97 -3.24 -11.84 0.45
N HIS A 98 -2.73 -12.98 0.92
CA HIS A 98 -2.98 -13.51 2.26
C HIS A 98 -2.66 -12.45 3.34
N PRO A 99 -3.53 -12.24 4.35
CA PRO A 99 -3.26 -11.32 5.45
C PRO A 99 -2.23 -11.89 6.44
N TYR A 100 -1.41 -11.03 7.04
CA TYR A 100 -0.43 -11.46 8.04
C TYR A 100 -0.68 -10.74 9.36
N ALA A 101 -0.58 -11.47 10.47
CA ALA A 101 -0.60 -10.89 11.81
C ALA A 101 0.70 -10.11 12.09
N ASP A 102 1.82 -10.54 11.50
CA ASP A 102 3.10 -9.83 11.61
C ASP A 102 2.97 -8.38 11.14
N ARG A 103 3.33 -7.46 12.03
CA ARG A 103 3.26 -6.00 11.83
C ARG A 103 1.88 -5.49 11.39
N ALA A 104 0.80 -6.23 11.63
CA ALA A 104 -0.55 -5.85 11.21
C ALA A 104 -0.98 -4.45 11.69
N ASN A 105 -0.51 -4.03 12.87
CA ASN A 105 -0.76 -2.70 13.44
C ASN A 105 0.16 -1.59 12.89
N LYS A 106 1.13 -1.92 12.03
CA LYS A 106 2.13 -0.98 11.48
C LYS A 106 2.03 -0.83 9.95
N VAL A 107 1.63 -1.88 9.22
CA VAL A 107 1.59 -1.88 7.76
C VAL A 107 0.18 -2.16 7.22
N PRO A 108 -0.21 -1.56 6.07
CA PRO A 108 -1.59 -1.64 5.57
C PRO A 108 -1.89 -2.94 4.82
N HIS A 109 -1.06 -3.98 4.93
CA HIS A 109 -1.16 -5.15 4.07
C HIS A 109 -2.50 -5.91 4.18
N ASN A 110 -3.15 -5.88 5.33
CA ASN A 110 -4.43 -6.58 5.53
C ASN A 110 -5.62 -5.84 4.92
N THR A 111 -5.45 -4.60 4.41
CA THR A 111 -6.52 -3.87 3.72
C THR A 111 -6.61 -4.21 2.23
N LYS A 112 -5.61 -4.89 1.66
CA LYS A 112 -5.48 -5.23 0.22
C LYS A 112 -6.77 -5.80 -0.39
N VAL A 113 -7.21 -6.96 0.12
CA VAL A 113 -8.36 -7.68 -0.43
C VAL A 113 -9.64 -6.86 -0.27
N PHE A 114 -9.83 -6.22 0.89
CA PHE A 114 -10.99 -5.37 1.15
C PHE A 114 -11.06 -4.19 0.17
N ASN A 115 -9.94 -3.51 -0.05
CA ASN A 115 -9.84 -2.43 -1.04
C ASN A 115 -10.12 -2.93 -2.46
N LEU A 116 -9.58 -4.08 -2.85
CA LEU A 116 -9.85 -4.67 -4.17
C LEU A 116 -11.35 -4.97 -4.37
N CYS A 117 -12.03 -5.50 -3.36
CA CYS A 117 -13.48 -5.70 -3.41
C CYS A 117 -14.25 -4.38 -3.54
N LEU A 118 -13.82 -3.31 -2.86
CA LEU A 118 -14.43 -1.99 -3.01
C LEU A 118 -14.18 -1.39 -4.39
N ILE A 119 -12.95 -1.45 -4.91
CA ILE A 119 -12.61 -0.96 -6.26
C ILE A 119 -13.48 -1.69 -7.30
N LYS A 120 -13.58 -3.02 -7.23
CA LYS A 120 -14.46 -3.81 -8.12
C LYS A 120 -15.93 -3.39 -8.00
N LYS A 121 -16.41 -3.10 -6.79
CA LYS A 121 -17.82 -2.76 -6.53
C LYS A 121 -18.19 -1.35 -7.00
N MET A 122 -17.29 -0.38 -6.85
CA MET A 122 -17.66 1.03 -6.94
C MET A 122 -16.81 1.88 -7.90
N GLY A 123 -15.81 1.27 -8.54
CA GLY A 123 -14.83 1.97 -9.35
C GLY A 123 -13.66 2.54 -8.54
N LEU A 124 -12.54 2.72 -9.21
CA LEU A 124 -11.27 3.16 -8.62
C LEU A 124 -11.38 4.58 -8.05
N GLU A 125 -11.90 5.52 -8.83
CA GLU A 125 -11.98 6.94 -8.49
C GLU A 125 -12.86 7.14 -7.25
N LYS A 126 -14.06 6.57 -7.28
CA LYS A 126 -15.00 6.66 -6.16
C LYS A 126 -14.46 6.00 -4.90
N TRP A 127 -13.77 4.86 -5.02
CA TRP A 127 -13.11 4.23 -3.87
C TRP A 127 -12.00 5.14 -3.31
N ALA A 128 -11.15 5.69 -4.17
CA ALA A 128 -10.01 6.49 -3.77
C ALA A 128 -10.45 7.76 -3.01
N GLU A 129 -11.46 8.45 -3.52
CA GLU A 129 -11.98 9.70 -2.95
C GLU A 129 -12.81 9.46 -1.67
N GLN A 130 -13.62 8.41 -1.63
CA GLN A 130 -14.66 8.28 -0.59
C GLN A 130 -14.35 7.21 0.47
N LYS A 131 -13.52 6.21 0.16
CA LYS A 131 -13.35 5.01 0.99
C LYS A 131 -11.91 4.73 1.40
N ALA A 132 -10.92 4.88 0.53
CA ALA A 132 -9.53 4.46 0.79
C ALA A 132 -8.99 5.00 2.14
N GLY A 133 -9.09 6.32 2.35
CA GLY A 133 -8.69 6.95 3.61
C GLY A 133 -9.48 6.45 4.83
N LYS A 134 -10.80 6.25 4.69
CA LYS A 134 -11.67 5.75 5.77
C LYS A 134 -11.36 4.29 6.13
N VAL A 135 -10.97 3.47 5.16
CA VAL A 135 -10.52 2.09 5.40
C VAL A 135 -9.26 2.12 6.26
N ARG A 136 -8.26 2.93 5.90
CA ARG A 136 -7.04 3.08 6.71
C ARG A 136 -7.32 3.62 8.10
N GLN A 137 -8.16 4.65 8.21
CA GLN A 137 -8.54 5.24 9.50
C GLN A 137 -9.19 4.17 10.40
N THR A 138 -10.16 3.43 9.86
CA THR A 138 -10.83 2.35 10.60
C THR A 138 -9.85 1.26 11.00
N TYR A 139 -9.01 0.80 10.08
CA TYR A 139 -8.08 -0.29 10.32
C TYR A 139 -7.03 0.01 11.40
N PHE A 140 -6.50 1.23 11.45
CA PHE A 140 -5.42 1.59 12.39
C PHE A 140 -5.88 2.28 13.68
N HIS A 141 -7.08 2.89 13.70
CA HIS A 141 -7.45 3.81 14.79
C HIS A 141 -8.81 3.55 15.43
N LYS A 142 -9.64 2.67 14.86
CA LYS A 142 -10.94 2.34 15.47
C LYS A 142 -10.85 1.04 16.26
N TRP A 143 -11.60 1.01 17.35
CA TRP A 143 -11.86 -0.20 18.10
C TRP A 143 -12.80 -1.09 17.28
N TRP A 144 -12.54 -2.40 17.31
CA TRP A 144 -13.47 -3.35 16.77
C TRP A 144 -14.78 -3.29 17.56
N THR A 145 -15.90 -3.28 16.84
CA THR A 145 -17.24 -3.31 17.40
C THR A 145 -18.14 -4.18 16.50
N LEU A 146 -19.14 -4.82 17.11
CA LEU A 146 -20.20 -5.56 16.41
C LEU A 146 -21.43 -4.67 16.14
N GLU A 147 -21.42 -3.44 16.66
CA GLU A 147 -22.51 -2.46 16.60
C GLU A 147 -22.52 -1.65 15.30
#